data_AF-A0A2N6G0C8-F1
#
_entry.id   AF-A0A2N6G0C8-F1
#
_cell.length_a   1.000
_cell.length_b   1.000
_cell.length_c   1.000
_cell.angle_alpha   90.00
_cell.angle_beta   90.00
_cell.angle_gamma   90.00
#
_symmetry.space_group_name_H-M   'P 1'
#
loop_
_entity.id
_entity.type
_entity.pdbx_description
1 polymer ?
#
loop_
_entity_poly.entity_id
_entity_poly.type
_entity_poly.pdbx_seq_one_letter_code
_entity_poly.pdbx_strand_id
1 'polypeptide(L)'
;MLVKHSSACVVFPGGYGTLDELFEIIILVQTQKIENLKIYLYDTEFWKNMLIFLEGTLVKENMISIDELDILTLSDDIEFIEKDILKLFNKN
;
A
#
# COMPACT_ATOMS: atom_id res chain seq x y z
N MET A 1 -15.61 0.66 2.46
CA MET A 1 -16.49 0.40 1.27
C MET A 1 -15.71 0.46 -0.05
N LEU A 2 -14.56 1.15 -0.11
CA LEU A 2 -13.74 1.33 -1.32
C LEU A 2 -13.00 0.08 -1.80
N VAL A 3 -12.57 -0.81 -0.90
CA VAL A 3 -11.72 -1.94 -1.26
C VAL A 3 -12.45 -3.26 -1.54
N LYS A 4 -13.76 -3.33 -1.26
CA LYS A 4 -14.55 -4.57 -1.41
C LYS A 4 -14.60 -5.09 -2.86
N HIS A 5 -14.53 -4.19 -3.83
CA HIS A 5 -14.65 -4.51 -5.26
C HIS A 5 -13.42 -4.06 -6.06
N SER A 6 -12.28 -3.93 -5.38
CA SER A 6 -11.03 -3.42 -5.94
C SER A 6 -9.98 -4.51 -5.92
N SER A 7 -9.19 -4.63 -7.00
CA SER A 7 -8.03 -5.54 -7.08
C SER A 7 -6.70 -4.83 -6.79
N ALA A 8 -6.69 -3.51 -6.83
CA ALA A 8 -5.56 -2.67 -6.49
C ALA A 8 -6.03 -1.31 -5.96
N CYS A 9 -5.18 -0.66 -5.19
CA CYS A 9 -5.35 0.72 -4.74
C CYS A 9 -4.10 1.52 -5.11
N VAL A 10 -4.28 2.72 -5.69
CA VAL A 10 -3.19 3.67 -5.97
C VAL A 10 -3.42 4.90 -5.11
N VAL A 11 -2.47 5.21 -4.24
CA VAL A 11 -2.55 6.27 -3.25
C VAL A 11 -1.57 7.37 -3.63
N PHE A 12 -2.12 8.52 -3.97
CA PHE A 12 -1.38 9.76 -4.28
C PHE A 12 -1.13 10.57 -3.01
N PRO A 13 -0.18 11.53 -3.03
CA PRO A 13 0.06 12.43 -1.91
C PRO A 13 -1.23 13.06 -1.36
N GLY A 14 -1.38 13.04 -0.03
CA GLY A 14 -2.59 13.50 0.62
C GLY A 14 -2.45 13.73 2.12
N GLY A 15 -3.52 14.22 2.72
CA GLY A 15 -3.57 14.55 4.15
C GLY A 15 -4.22 13.45 4.99
N TYR A 16 -4.93 13.86 6.05
CA TYR A 16 -5.50 12.92 7.01
C TYR A 16 -6.48 11.91 6.41
N GLY A 17 -7.36 12.31 5.50
CA GLY A 17 -8.30 11.37 4.88
C GLY A 17 -7.60 10.30 4.03
N THR A 18 -6.50 10.67 3.35
CA THR A 18 -5.69 9.72 2.58
C THR A 18 -4.97 8.74 3.48
N LEU A 19 -4.42 9.23 4.61
CA LEU A 19 -3.76 8.38 5.60
C LEU A 19 -4.75 7.44 6.28
N ASP A 20 -5.93 7.92 6.66
CA ASP A 20 -7.01 7.13 7.25
C ASP A 20 -7.37 5.94 6.36
N GLU A 21 -7.67 6.21 5.09
CA GLU A 21 -7.97 5.16 4.11
C GLU A 21 -6.76 4.24 3.85
N LEU A 22 -5.54 4.77 3.70
CA LEU A 22 -4.34 3.96 3.50
C LEU A 22 -4.14 2.95 4.65
N PHE A 23 -4.21 3.40 5.90
CA PHE A 23 -4.01 2.54 7.05
C PHE A 23 -5.17 1.56 7.27
N GLU A 24 -6.42 1.94 6.98
CA GLU A 24 -7.55 0.99 6.97
C GLU A 24 -7.27 -0.15 5.98
N ILE A 25 -6.80 0.17 4.77
CA ILE A 25 -6.50 -0.82 3.74
C ILE A 25 -5.36 -1.74 4.15
N ILE A 26 -4.27 -1.19 4.69
CA ILE A 26 -3.13 -1.95 5.22
C ILE A 26 -3.62 -2.97 6.25
N ILE A 27 -4.44 -2.54 7.23
CA ILE A 27 -4.97 -3.41 8.27
C ILE A 27 -5.86 -4.52 7.69
N LEU A 28 -6.69 -4.21 6.68
CA LEU A 28 -7.55 -5.21 6.04
C LEU A 28 -6.75 -6.29 5.30
N VAL A 29 -5.65 -5.91 4.64
CA VAL A 29 -4.74 -6.87 3.98
C VAL A 29 -3.96 -7.69 5.02
N GLN A 30 -3.39 -7.01 6.02
CA GLN A 30 -2.64 -7.64 7.13
C GLN A 30 -3.47 -8.69 7.87
N THR A 31 -4.73 -8.38 8.17
CA THR A 31 -5.65 -9.28 8.88
C THR A 31 -6.32 -10.31 7.97
N GLN A 32 -5.91 -10.39 6.70
CA GLN A 32 -6.45 -11.31 5.68
C GLN A 32 -7.96 -11.16 5.48
N LYS A 33 -8.52 -9.98 5.80
CA LYS A 33 -9.93 -9.65 5.52
C LYS A 33 -10.13 -9.39 4.03
N ILE A 34 -9.07 -8.98 3.34
CA ILE A 34 -9.02 -8.82 1.89
C ILE A 34 -7.77 -9.54 1.38
N GLU A 35 -7.96 -10.46 0.44
CA GLU A 35 -6.89 -11.17 -0.21
C GLU A 35 -6.55 -10.52 -1.56
N ASN A 36 -5.28 -10.61 -1.97
CA ASN A 36 -4.80 -10.23 -3.31
C ASN A 36 -4.97 -8.75 -3.69
N LEU A 37 -5.14 -7.84 -2.72
CA LEU A 37 -5.16 -6.41 -2.99
C LEU A 37 -3.72 -5.86 -2.97
N LYS A 38 -3.28 -5.27 -4.08
CA LYS A 38 -2.00 -4.54 -4.14
C LYS A 38 -2.18 -3.07 -3.81
N ILE A 39 -1.27 -2.50 -3.01
CA ILE A 39 -1.28 -1.08 -2.63
C ILE A 39 -0.08 -0.39 -3.28
N TYR A 40 -0.33 0.62 -4.09
CA TYR A 40 0.69 1.44 -4.73
C TYR A 40 0.72 2.83 -4.09
N LEU A 41 1.91 3.30 -3.73
CA LEU A 41 2.15 4.65 -3.23
C LEU A 41 2.87 5.44 -4.33
N TYR A 42 2.19 6.43 -4.90
CA TYR A 42 2.74 7.30 -5.94
C TYR A 42 3.40 8.53 -5.30
N ASP A 43 4.50 9.01 -5.90
CA ASP A 43 5.40 10.05 -5.35
C ASP A 43 6.27 9.52 -4.20
N THR A 44 7.38 8.88 -4.55
CA THR A 44 8.24 8.19 -3.59
C THR A 44 8.85 9.12 -2.54
N GLU A 45 9.17 10.36 -2.92
CA GLU A 45 9.71 11.35 -1.99
C GLU A 45 8.66 11.82 -0.98
N PHE A 46 7.38 11.93 -1.36
CA PHE A 46 6.31 12.23 -0.41
C PHE A 46 6.17 11.16 0.69
N TRP A 47 6.19 9.87 0.32
CA TRP A 47 5.95 8.76 1.23
C TRP A 47 7.17 8.31 2.04
N LYS A 48 8.37 8.71 1.64
CA LYS A 48 9.64 8.33 2.26
C LYS A 48 9.68 8.47 3.78
N ASN A 49 9.24 9.62 4.30
CA ASN A 49 9.29 9.87 5.75
C ASN A 49 8.31 8.98 6.54
N MET A 50 7.17 8.62 5.93
CA MET A 50 6.24 7.66 6.53
C MET A 50 6.90 6.29 6.65
N LEU A 51 7.54 5.79 5.58
CA LEU A 51 8.24 4.51 5.63
C LEU A 51 9.38 4.49 6.65
N ILE A 52 10.17 5.58 6.72
CA ILE A 52 11.22 5.73 7.74
C ILE A 52 10.64 5.60 9.15
N PHE A 53 9.45 6.14 9.40
CA PHE A 53 8.77 5.97 10.68
C PHE A 53 8.30 4.53 10.91
N LEU A 54 7.67 3.90 9.91
CA LEU A 54 7.20 2.52 10.01
C LEU A 54 8.35 1.55 10.31
N GLU A 55 9.45 1.64 9.57
CA GLU A 55 10.64 0.81 9.77
C GLU A 55 11.40 1.18 11.05
N GLY A 56 11.68 2.46 11.25
CA GLY A 56 12.54 2.95 12.33
C GLY A 56 11.88 2.91 13.71
N THR A 57 10.55 2.87 13.76
CA THR A 57 9.77 2.88 15.01
C THR A 57 8.90 1.63 15.13
N LEU A 58 7.95 1.41 14.22
CA LEU A 58 6.96 0.35 14.43
C LEU A 58 7.57 -1.05 14.33
N VAL A 59 8.41 -1.30 13.31
CA VAL A 59 9.15 -2.58 13.20
C VAL A 59 10.10 -2.75 14.39
N LYS A 60 10.86 -1.70 14.73
CA LYS A 60 11.82 -1.74 15.83
C LYS A 60 11.17 -2.03 17.19
N GLU A 61 10.01 -1.47 17.45
CA GLU A 61 9.23 -1.69 18.68
C GLU A 61 8.36 -2.96 18.63
N ASN A 62 8.51 -3.79 17.58
CA ASN A 62 7.75 -5.04 17.35
C ASN A 62 6.23 -4.83 17.27
N MET A 63 5.79 -3.68 16.77
CA MET A 63 4.37 -3.37 16.56
C MET A 63 3.85 -3.95 15.24
N ILE A 64 4.74 -4.09 14.26
CA ILE A 64 4.52 -4.74 12.96
C ILE A 64 5.79 -5.54 12.59
N SER A 65 5.66 -6.53 11.70
CA SER A 65 6.82 -7.24 11.15
C SER A 65 7.34 -6.56 9.88
N ILE A 66 8.60 -6.84 9.51
CA ILE A 66 9.22 -6.20 8.34
C ILE A 66 8.57 -6.63 7.02
N ASP A 67 8.16 -7.89 6.94
CA ASP A 67 7.47 -8.49 5.79
C ASP A 67 6.06 -7.93 5.59
N GLU A 68 5.43 -7.37 6.64
CA GLU A 68 4.15 -6.68 6.49
C GLU A 68 4.27 -5.38 5.65
N LEU A 69 5.48 -4.82 5.49
CA LEU A 69 5.69 -3.67 4.62
C LEU A 69 5.72 -4.04 3.13
N ASP A 70 5.93 -5.31 2.78
CA ASP A 70 6.02 -5.79 1.39
C ASP A 70 4.70 -5.64 0.62
N ILE A 71 3.59 -5.37 1.33
CA ILE A 71 2.29 -5.07 0.72
C ILE A 71 2.27 -3.71 0.00
N LEU A 72 3.22 -2.82 0.34
CA LEU A 72 3.33 -1.47 -0.21
C LEU A 72 4.31 -1.45 -1.38
N THR A 73 3.86 -1.00 -2.54
CA THR A 73 4.70 -0.79 -3.73
C THR A 73 4.87 0.70 -3.99
N LEU A 74 6.10 1.22 -3.90
CA LEU A 74 6.41 2.61 -4.18
C LEU A 74 6.85 2.78 -5.63
N SER A 75 6.30 3.78 -6.33
CA SER A 75 6.70 4.06 -7.72
C SER A 75 6.35 5.49 -8.15
N ASP A 76 7.27 6.12 -8.88
CA ASP A 76 7.03 7.39 -9.61
C ASP A 76 6.63 7.15 -11.08
N ASP A 77 6.68 5.91 -11.53
CA ASP A 77 6.32 5.50 -12.89
C ASP A 77 4.86 5.03 -12.94
N ILE A 78 4.00 5.85 -13.54
CA ILE A 78 2.58 5.55 -13.74
C ILE A 78 2.40 4.37 -14.72
N GLU A 79 3.23 4.26 -15.76
CA GLU A 79 3.12 3.16 -16.71
C GLU A 79 3.48 1.83 -16.05
N PHE A 80 4.46 1.82 -15.16
CA PHE A 80 4.79 0.64 -14.36
C PHE A 80 3.59 0.22 -13.50
N ILE A 81 2.98 1.15 -12.77
CA ILE A 81 1.80 0.88 -11.92
C ILE A 81 0.65 0.32 -12.78
N GLU A 82 0.35 0.95 -13.91
CA GLU A 82 -0.69 0.50 -14.83
C GLU A 82 -0.41 -0.92 -15.34
N LYS A 83 0.80 -1.17 -15.88
CA LYS A 83 1.20 -2.48 -16.40
C LYS A 83 1.11 -3.55 -15.32
N ASP A 84 1.50 -3.25 -14.08
CA ASP A 84 1.46 -4.22 -13.00
C ASP A 84 0.04 -4.52 -12.51
N ILE A 85 -0.84 -3.51 -12.47
CA ILE A 85 -2.28 -3.71 -12.22
C ILE A 85 -2.90 -4.58 -13.31
N LEU A 86 -2.61 -4.33 -14.60
CA LEU A 86 -3.16 -5.12 -15.71
C LEU A 86 -2.76 -6.60 -15.64
N LYS A 87 -1.56 -6.93 -15.13
CA LYS A 87 -1.13 -8.32 -14.92
C LYS A 87 -2.00 -9.07 -13.91
N LEU A 88 -2.65 -8.38 -12.97
CA LEU A 88 -3.57 -9.02 -12.01
C LEU A 88 -4.78 -9.64 -12.71
N PHE A 89 -5.19 -9.09 -13.86
CA PHE A 89 -6.34 -9.54 -14.64
C PHE A 89 -5.97 -10.51 -15.77
N ASN A 90 -4.70 -10.50 -16.20
CA ASN A 90 -4.21 -11.35 -17.28
C ASN A 90 -3.67 -12.71 -16.80
N LYS A 91 -3.83 -13.06 -15.52
CA LYS A 91 -3.61 -14.42 -15.02
C LYS A 91 -4.78 -15.32 -15.46
N ASN A 92 -4.78 -15.72 -16.72
CA ASN A 92 -5.44 -16.91 -17.25
C ASN A 92 -4.39 -17.81 -17.88
#